data_AF-A0A1J0ACB5-F1
#
_entry.id   AF-A0A1J0ACB5-F1
#
_cell.length_a   1.000
_cell.length_b   1.000
_cell.length_c   1.000
_cell.angle_alpha   90.00
_cell.angle_beta   90.00
_cell.angle_gamma   90.00
#
_symmetry.space_group_name_H-M   'P 1'
#
loop_
_entity.id
_entity.type
_entity.pdbx_description
1 polymer ?
#
loop_
_entity_poly.entity_id
_entity_poly.type
_entity_poly.pdbx_seq_one_letter_code
_entity_poly.pdbx_strand_id
1 'polypeptide(L)'
;MSTAKIFYFTLQDEQTKEEKLTWFARTRFEEIPFQHITPDKKANWINLTDNDFDSLLPLIDKDVKAGKSQEAVFQLFSAGIKTQRDEWVYDFSKEVLMERMKYFVEVYQERLEKGINRDLNTDIKWDRELEKYLIRKVKKDFEENKIVRSLYRPFVKMFFYFDRHFNGMPYQWYSIHPDCSESQIPQNLVIGFVSGSRLNFSAIATETIANLSVYSLDPIQCLPLYRYDKNGNRIDNITDWALEQFCNYYRSPSIPLEKGEEESELALKKGEEESKLAFLKREHESEPPFLKGGRGDQITKLDIFYYTYAVLHHPAYRSKYKINLKREFPRLPFYPNFYQWVVWGKTLMDLHLNFETIEPYGLERFDMASKTNPKTKLKADKTAGVITLDENTQLQGVPALAWEYKLGNRSALEWILDQYKEKTPKDPTIAKLFNTYKFADYKEYVIDLLQRVCTVSTQTMAIIQQMPPTAHL
;
A
#
# COMPACT_ATOMS: atom_id res chain seq x y z
N MET A 1 17.52 33.51 -29.78
CA MET A 1 18.47 33.00 -28.77
C MET A 1 18.86 31.59 -29.19
N SER A 2 20.15 31.24 -29.25
CA SER A 2 20.54 29.84 -29.46
C SER A 2 20.14 29.02 -28.23
N THR A 3 19.55 27.86 -28.46
CA THR A 3 19.25 26.91 -27.39
C THR A 3 20.56 26.29 -26.90
N ALA A 4 20.71 26.17 -25.58
CA ALA A 4 21.83 25.45 -25.00
C ALA A 4 21.76 23.96 -25.39
N LYS A 5 22.90 23.36 -25.74
CA LYS A 5 23.01 21.94 -26.04
C LYS A 5 23.40 21.18 -24.77
N ILE A 6 22.80 20.01 -24.55
CA ILE A 6 23.09 19.17 -23.39
C ILE A 6 23.77 17.89 -23.86
N PHE A 7 24.96 17.63 -23.32
CA PHE A 7 25.76 16.45 -23.60
C PHE A 7 25.83 15.60 -22.32
N TYR A 8 25.30 14.38 -22.37
CA TYR A 8 25.16 13.50 -21.22
C TYR A 8 25.92 12.20 -21.43
N PHE A 9 26.56 11.72 -20.37
CA PHE A 9 27.21 10.42 -20.32
C PHE A 9 27.01 9.83 -18.93
N THR A 10 26.82 8.52 -18.85
CA THR A 10 26.82 7.78 -17.59
C THR A 10 27.67 6.54 -17.68
N LEU A 11 28.31 6.21 -16.56
CA LEU A 11 28.95 4.93 -16.35
C LEU A 11 27.90 3.85 -16.07
N GLN A 12 28.27 2.58 -16.19
CA GLN A 12 27.34 1.48 -15.95
C GLN A 12 27.00 1.39 -14.46
N ASP A 13 25.74 1.07 -14.17
CA ASP A 13 25.22 1.04 -12.79
C ASP A 13 26.00 0.02 -11.93
N GLU A 14 26.31 -1.14 -12.49
CA GLU A 14 26.99 -2.26 -11.81
C GLU A 14 28.49 -2.03 -11.55
N GLN A 15 29.09 -0.97 -12.11
CA GLN A 15 30.51 -0.70 -11.88
C GLN A 15 30.77 -0.31 -10.42
N THR A 16 31.77 -0.95 -9.82
CA THR A 16 32.28 -0.66 -8.49
C THR A 16 32.89 0.74 -8.42
N LYS A 17 33.10 1.23 -7.19
CA LYS A 17 33.77 2.50 -6.95
C LYS A 17 35.17 2.51 -7.60
N GLU A 18 35.93 1.44 -7.44
CA GLU A 18 37.29 1.30 -7.93
C GLU A 18 37.35 1.29 -9.46
N GLU A 19 36.40 0.62 -10.12
CA GLU A 19 36.27 0.62 -11.58
C GLU A 19 35.91 2.02 -12.12
N LYS A 20 34.96 2.71 -11.49
CA LYS A 20 34.59 4.09 -11.87
C LYS A 20 35.78 5.04 -11.72
N LEU A 21 36.49 4.97 -10.60
CA LEU A 21 37.70 5.77 -10.37
C LEU A 21 38.81 5.45 -11.39
N THR A 22 39.03 4.17 -11.68
CA THR A 22 40.01 3.74 -12.69
C THR A 22 39.64 4.27 -14.07
N TRP A 23 38.36 4.27 -14.44
CA TRP A 23 37.88 4.82 -15.70
C TRP A 23 38.14 6.33 -15.79
N PHE A 24 37.83 7.10 -14.73
CA PHE A 24 38.09 8.54 -14.70
C PHE A 24 39.59 8.89 -14.69
N ALA A 25 40.44 8.04 -14.11
CA ALA A 25 41.88 8.23 -14.13
C ALA A 25 42.51 7.99 -15.52
N ARG A 26 41.85 7.20 -16.37
CA ARG A 26 42.36 6.81 -17.69
C ARG A 26 41.70 7.56 -18.85
N THR A 27 40.46 8.02 -18.70
CA THR A 27 39.69 8.67 -19.75
C THR A 27 39.83 10.17 -19.64
N ARG A 28 40.35 10.82 -20.70
CA ARG A 28 40.38 12.29 -20.76
C ARG A 28 38.97 12.83 -21.03
N PHE A 29 38.71 14.08 -20.65
CA PHE A 29 37.37 14.66 -20.80
C PHE A 29 36.90 14.67 -22.26
N GLU A 30 37.80 14.92 -23.20
CA GLU A 30 37.53 14.96 -24.64
C GLU A 30 37.23 13.58 -25.24
N GLU A 31 37.59 12.51 -24.54
CA GLU A 31 37.38 11.12 -24.94
C GLU A 31 36.07 10.54 -24.38
N ILE A 32 35.40 11.26 -23.49
CA ILE A 32 34.12 10.83 -22.93
C ILE A 32 33.08 10.80 -24.07
N PRO A 33 32.43 9.65 -24.33
CA PRO A 33 31.49 9.51 -25.43
C PRO A 33 30.13 10.11 -25.05
N PHE A 34 30.10 11.43 -24.88
CA PHE A 34 28.88 12.16 -24.55
C PHE A 34 27.84 12.01 -25.66
N GLN A 35 26.60 11.75 -25.25
CA GLN A 35 25.43 11.75 -26.11
C GLN A 35 24.74 13.11 -26.04
N HIS A 36 24.44 13.70 -27.21
CA HIS A 36 23.61 14.89 -27.25
C HIS A 36 22.15 14.50 -26.94
N ILE A 37 21.59 15.10 -25.89
CA ILE A 37 20.21 14.84 -25.45
C ILE A 37 19.37 16.11 -25.57
N THR A 38 18.08 15.93 -25.84
CA THR A 38 17.09 17.02 -25.88
C THR A 38 16.06 16.80 -24.77
N PRO A 39 15.86 17.77 -23.86
CA PRO A 39 14.83 17.63 -22.85
C PRO A 39 13.43 17.47 -23.42
N ASP A 40 12.56 16.73 -22.74
CA ASP A 40 11.15 16.63 -23.11
C ASP A 40 10.35 17.91 -22.77
N LYS A 41 9.06 17.92 -23.12
CA LYS A 41 8.15 19.05 -22.82
C LYS A 41 8.01 19.35 -21.32
N LYS A 42 8.33 18.38 -20.45
CA LYS A 42 8.32 18.50 -18.98
C LYS A 42 9.73 18.82 -18.42
N ALA A 43 10.67 19.17 -19.30
CA ALA A 43 12.06 19.49 -18.99
C ALA A 43 12.88 18.34 -18.35
N ASN A 44 12.45 17.08 -18.53
CA ASN A 44 13.26 15.93 -18.14
C ASN A 44 14.42 15.74 -19.11
N TRP A 45 15.60 15.37 -18.62
CA TRP A 45 16.80 15.14 -19.46
C TRP A 45 17.02 13.66 -19.79
N ILE A 46 16.74 12.78 -18.83
CA ILE A 46 16.96 11.33 -18.92
C ILE A 46 15.70 10.57 -18.52
N ASN A 47 15.60 9.30 -18.93
CA ASN A 47 14.39 8.49 -18.78
C ASN A 47 13.18 9.22 -19.35
N LEU A 48 13.27 9.67 -20.60
CA LEU A 48 12.15 10.33 -21.28
C LEU A 48 11.05 9.31 -21.55
N THR A 49 9.80 9.75 -21.52
CA THR A 49 8.65 8.90 -21.82
C THR A 49 8.00 9.37 -23.10
N ASP A 50 7.82 8.45 -24.04
CA ASP A 50 7.04 8.64 -25.26
C ASP A 50 5.91 7.60 -25.26
N ASN A 51 4.79 7.95 -24.64
CA ASN A 51 3.62 7.09 -24.50
C ASN A 51 2.34 7.92 -24.32
N ASP A 52 1.21 7.22 -24.30
CA ASP A 52 -0.15 7.74 -24.15
C ASP A 52 -0.54 8.07 -22.69
N PHE A 53 0.40 8.16 -21.74
CA PHE A 53 0.06 8.34 -20.32
C PHE A 53 -0.78 9.59 -20.07
N ASP A 54 -0.44 10.71 -20.70
CA ASP A 54 -1.14 11.99 -20.49
C ASP A 54 -2.57 12.00 -21.06
N SER A 55 -2.94 11.08 -21.96
CA SER A 55 -4.32 10.93 -22.45
C SER A 55 -5.19 10.02 -21.57
N LEU A 56 -4.60 9.34 -20.58
CA LEU A 56 -5.33 8.51 -19.63
C LEU A 56 -6.04 9.34 -18.56
N LEU A 57 -7.08 8.75 -17.96
CA LEU A 57 -7.93 9.38 -16.95
C LEU A 57 -7.14 9.67 -15.66
N PRO A 58 -7.01 10.93 -15.19
CA PRO A 58 -6.28 11.26 -13.97
C PRO A 58 -6.86 10.54 -12.74
N LEU A 59 -6.04 9.78 -12.01
CA LEU A 59 -6.51 9.10 -10.79
C LEU A 59 -6.76 10.10 -9.65
N ILE A 60 -5.81 10.99 -9.44
CA ILE A 60 -5.85 12.07 -8.45
C ILE A 60 -5.18 13.31 -8.99
N ASP A 61 -5.65 14.47 -8.53
CA ASP A 61 -5.08 15.76 -8.87
C ASP A 61 -5.17 16.75 -7.68
N LYS A 62 -4.18 17.63 -7.57
CA LYS A 62 -4.09 18.59 -6.45
C LYS A 62 -5.12 19.71 -6.56
N ASP A 63 -5.43 20.18 -7.76
CA ASP A 63 -6.45 21.20 -7.99
C ASP A 63 -7.85 20.62 -7.80
N VAL A 64 -8.08 19.36 -8.19
CA VAL A 64 -9.30 18.63 -7.83
C VAL A 64 -9.44 18.57 -6.31
N LYS A 65 -8.41 18.10 -5.59
CA LYS A 65 -8.43 18.06 -4.11
C LYS A 65 -8.65 19.42 -3.46
N ALA A 66 -8.17 20.50 -4.08
CA ALA A 66 -8.39 21.87 -3.62
C ALA A 66 -9.76 22.45 -3.99
N GLY A 67 -10.60 21.72 -4.73
CA GLY A 67 -11.91 22.18 -5.19
C GLY A 67 -11.87 23.15 -6.37
N LYS A 68 -10.76 23.20 -7.11
CA LYS A 68 -10.55 24.09 -8.28
C LYS A 68 -10.84 23.40 -9.62
N SER A 69 -10.92 22.07 -9.61
CA SER A 69 -11.27 21.22 -10.76
C SER A 69 -12.12 20.04 -10.27
N GLN A 70 -12.68 19.27 -11.20
CA GLN A 70 -13.36 17.99 -10.93
C GLN A 70 -12.76 16.83 -11.76
N GLU A 71 -11.73 17.09 -12.58
CA GLU A 71 -11.18 16.16 -13.57
C GLU A 71 -10.17 15.17 -12.96
N ALA A 72 -10.61 14.37 -12.00
CA ALA A 72 -9.88 13.20 -11.52
C ALA A 72 -10.84 12.16 -10.93
N VAL A 73 -10.40 10.90 -10.84
CA VAL A 73 -11.21 9.80 -10.27
C VAL A 73 -11.56 10.05 -8.81
N PHE A 74 -10.60 10.46 -7.99
CA PHE A 74 -10.80 10.69 -6.56
C PHE A 74 -10.70 12.17 -6.19
N GLN A 75 -11.68 12.63 -5.39
CA GLN A 75 -11.73 13.99 -4.87
C GLN A 75 -10.73 14.22 -3.72
N LEU A 76 -10.58 13.26 -2.81
CA LEU A 76 -9.66 13.32 -1.68
C LEU A 76 -8.59 12.23 -1.81
N PHE A 77 -7.36 12.58 -1.48
CA PHE A 77 -6.29 11.62 -1.23
C PHE A 77 -5.41 12.10 -0.08
N SER A 78 -4.73 11.19 0.59
CA SER A 78 -3.84 11.50 1.71
C SER A 78 -2.53 10.77 1.57
N ALA A 79 -1.43 11.38 2.02
CA ALA A 79 -0.27 10.58 2.36
C ALA A 79 -0.59 9.73 3.61
N GLY A 80 0.12 8.61 3.79
CA GLY A 80 0.09 7.86 5.05
C GLY A 80 0.56 8.72 6.24
N ILE A 81 0.25 8.33 7.47
CA ILE A 81 0.60 9.13 8.66
C ILE A 81 2.11 9.19 8.85
N LYS A 82 2.63 10.40 9.01
CA LYS A 82 4.02 10.65 9.43
C LYS A 82 4.05 11.00 10.90
N THR A 83 4.50 10.09 11.75
CA THR A 83 4.47 10.34 13.21
C THR A 83 5.64 11.17 13.71
N GLN A 84 6.79 11.09 13.04
CA GLN A 84 8.12 11.52 13.50
C GLN A 84 8.70 10.70 14.67
N ARG A 85 7.90 9.83 15.29
CA ARG A 85 8.23 9.11 16.53
C ARG A 85 7.64 7.71 16.54
N ASP A 86 7.85 6.95 15.46
CA ASP A 86 7.25 5.62 15.30
C ASP A 86 7.49 4.71 16.52
N GLU A 87 8.72 4.67 17.07
CA GLU A 87 9.04 3.86 18.26
C GLU A 87 8.19 4.23 19.48
N TRP A 88 7.66 5.46 19.58
CA TRP A 88 6.80 5.88 20.69
C TRP A 88 5.33 5.52 20.47
N VAL A 89 4.83 5.66 19.24
CA VAL A 89 3.38 5.61 18.98
C VAL A 89 2.92 4.33 18.30
N TYR A 90 3.81 3.41 17.93
CA TYR A 90 3.47 2.09 17.36
C TYR A 90 4.01 0.95 18.21
N ASP A 91 3.21 -0.08 18.47
CA ASP A 91 3.70 -1.32 19.08
C ASP A 91 2.92 -2.55 18.59
N PHE A 92 3.52 -3.74 18.70
CA PHE A 92 2.80 -5.00 18.46
C PHE A 92 1.86 -5.33 19.62
N SER A 93 2.21 -4.96 20.86
CA SER A 93 1.37 -5.12 22.05
C SER A 93 0.59 -3.85 22.35
N LYS A 94 -0.73 -3.98 22.53
CA LYS A 94 -1.61 -2.87 22.95
C LYS A 94 -1.21 -2.37 24.33
N GLU A 95 -0.87 -3.29 25.22
CA GLU A 95 -0.50 -3.06 26.61
C GLU A 95 0.80 -2.27 26.71
N VAL A 96 1.85 -2.68 25.98
CA VAL A 96 3.14 -1.98 25.94
C VAL A 96 2.97 -0.58 25.34
N LEU A 97 2.19 -0.43 24.27
CA LEU A 97 1.88 0.88 23.71
C LEU A 97 1.16 1.79 24.70
N MET A 98 0.18 1.24 25.43
CA MET A 98 -0.57 1.98 26.44
C MET A 98 0.34 2.49 27.55
N GLU A 99 1.19 1.64 28.13
CA GLU A 99 2.14 2.04 29.18
C GLU A 99 3.11 3.12 28.67
N ARG A 100 3.66 2.92 27.48
CA ARG A 100 4.59 3.87 26.86
C ARG A 100 3.93 5.21 26.57
N MET A 101 2.68 5.22 26.12
CA MET A 101 1.95 6.46 25.85
C MET A 101 1.50 7.17 27.13
N LYS A 102 1.15 6.45 28.21
CA LYS A 102 0.91 7.07 29.53
C LYS A 102 2.16 7.83 30.00
N TYR A 103 3.33 7.19 29.94
CA TYR A 103 4.60 7.84 30.26
C TYR A 103 4.87 9.06 29.35
N PHE A 104 4.65 8.92 28.04
CA PHE A 104 4.87 10.01 27.09
C PHE A 104 4.00 11.24 27.41
N VAL A 105 2.72 11.02 27.74
CA VAL A 105 1.79 12.10 28.11
C VAL A 105 2.19 12.74 29.43
N GLU A 106 2.57 11.95 30.43
CA GLU A 106 3.03 12.46 31.73
C GLU A 106 4.23 13.40 31.56
N VAL A 107 5.25 12.99 30.81
CA VAL A 107 6.41 13.84 30.51
C VAL A 107 5.99 15.10 29.74
N TYR A 108 5.11 14.97 28.75
CA TYR A 108 4.62 16.12 27.99
C TYR A 108 3.91 17.15 28.90
N GLN A 109 3.05 16.68 29.80
CA GLN A 109 2.30 17.52 30.74
C GLN A 109 3.23 18.18 31.77
N GLU A 110 4.22 17.46 32.28
CA GLU A 110 5.24 18.02 33.18
C GLU A 110 6.01 19.17 32.49
N ARG A 111 6.38 19.00 31.23
CA ARG A 111 7.06 20.04 30.43
C ARG A 111 6.12 21.20 30.08
N LEU A 112 4.81 20.96 29.99
CA LEU A 112 3.81 22.01 29.77
C LEU A 112 3.79 23.00 30.93
N GLU A 113 3.96 22.51 32.16
CA GLU A 113 4.01 23.31 33.39
C GLU A 113 5.35 24.03 33.53
N LYS A 114 6.47 23.31 33.35
CA LYS A 114 7.83 23.82 33.62
C LYS A 114 8.43 24.66 32.48
N GLY A 115 7.88 24.57 31.27
CA GLY A 115 8.41 25.22 30.07
C GLY A 115 9.50 24.42 29.35
N ILE A 116 9.86 24.84 28.14
CA ILE A 116 10.89 24.17 27.33
C ILE A 116 12.27 24.46 27.93
N ASN A 117 12.95 23.41 28.37
CA ASN A 117 14.38 23.44 28.64
C ASN A 117 15.06 22.39 27.76
N ARG A 118 15.98 22.81 26.89
CA ARG A 118 16.65 21.93 25.92
C ARG A 118 17.51 20.86 26.58
N ASP A 119 17.98 21.10 27.81
CA ASP A 119 18.80 20.15 28.56
C ASP A 119 17.96 19.07 29.28
N LEU A 120 16.62 19.26 29.37
CA LEU A 120 15.69 18.36 30.07
C LEU A 120 14.76 17.56 29.13
N ASN A 121 14.95 17.68 27.81
CA ASN A 121 14.03 17.16 26.81
C ASN A 121 14.53 15.87 26.11
N THR A 122 15.19 14.98 26.85
CA THR A 122 15.68 13.69 26.34
C THR A 122 14.75 12.52 26.67
N ASP A 123 13.79 12.71 27.58
CA ASP A 123 12.91 11.63 28.07
C ASP A 123 11.91 11.15 27.01
N ILE A 124 11.50 12.05 26.11
CA ILE A 124 10.63 11.74 24.97
C ILE A 124 11.15 12.36 23.68
N LYS A 125 10.71 11.82 22.55
CA LYS A 125 11.09 12.35 21.22
C LYS A 125 10.28 13.57 20.81
N TRP A 126 10.92 14.73 20.87
CA TRP A 126 10.39 16.00 20.40
C TRP A 126 10.51 16.18 18.88
N ASP A 127 9.57 16.93 18.32
CA ASP A 127 9.67 17.50 16.99
C ASP A 127 9.09 18.93 16.99
N ARG A 128 9.27 19.64 15.88
CA ARG A 128 8.82 21.02 15.72
C ARG A 128 7.32 21.22 15.99
N GLU A 129 6.46 20.27 15.62
CA GLU A 129 5.01 20.40 15.85
C GLU A 129 4.65 20.14 17.32
N LEU A 130 5.24 19.12 17.95
CA LEU A 130 5.03 18.86 19.38
C LEU A 130 5.48 20.05 20.24
N GLU A 131 6.62 20.67 19.92
CA GLU A 131 7.10 21.89 20.57
C GLU A 131 6.12 23.07 20.40
N LYS A 132 5.55 23.25 19.20
CA LYS A 132 4.54 24.30 18.96
C LYS A 132 3.30 24.08 19.83
N TYR A 133 2.84 22.85 19.99
CA TYR A 133 1.68 22.54 20.83
C TYR A 133 1.97 22.82 22.30
N LEU A 134 3.17 22.49 22.77
CA LEU A 134 3.63 22.82 24.11
C LEU A 134 3.65 24.34 24.36
N ILE A 135 4.22 25.12 23.42
CA ILE A 135 4.26 26.59 23.48
C ILE A 135 2.85 27.18 23.52
N ARG A 136 1.92 26.60 22.77
CA ARG A 136 0.50 26.99 22.74
C ARG A 136 -0.29 26.52 23.97
N LYS A 137 0.37 25.87 24.94
CA LYS A 137 -0.24 25.33 26.16
C LYS A 137 -1.39 24.36 25.88
N VAL A 138 -1.27 23.55 24.83
CA VAL A 138 -2.24 22.49 24.54
C VAL A 138 -2.14 21.41 25.61
N LYS A 139 -3.16 21.26 26.44
CA LYS A 139 -3.23 20.20 27.46
C LYS A 139 -3.60 18.86 26.82
N LYS A 140 -3.03 17.78 27.36
CA LYS A 140 -3.30 16.42 26.89
C LYS A 140 -3.40 15.42 28.03
N ASP A 141 -4.42 14.58 27.97
CA ASP A 141 -4.55 13.40 28.81
C ASP A 141 -4.36 12.14 27.95
N PHE A 142 -3.99 11.04 28.60
CA PHE A 142 -3.94 9.75 27.93
C PHE A 142 -5.36 9.25 27.68
N GLU A 143 -5.63 8.83 26.45
CA GLU A 143 -6.95 8.39 26.00
C GLU A 143 -6.80 7.01 25.34
N GLU A 144 -7.20 5.95 26.04
CA GLU A 144 -7.02 4.56 25.56
C GLU A 144 -7.75 4.30 24.24
N ASN A 145 -8.91 4.92 24.06
CA ASN A 145 -9.71 4.85 22.83
C ASN A 145 -8.99 5.46 21.62
N LYS A 146 -7.82 6.09 21.75
CA LYS A 146 -6.99 6.52 20.61
C LYS A 146 -6.02 5.45 20.13
N ILE A 147 -5.94 4.31 20.81
CA ILE A 147 -5.17 3.16 20.36
C ILE A 147 -6.00 2.40 19.33
N VAL A 148 -5.55 2.41 18.08
CA VAL A 148 -6.22 1.76 16.96
C VAL A 148 -5.27 0.80 16.24
N ARG A 149 -5.82 -0.13 15.45
CA ARG A 149 -5.01 -0.93 14.50
C ARG A 149 -4.58 -0.06 13.33
N SER A 150 -3.35 -0.27 12.86
CA SER A 150 -2.77 0.49 11.74
C SER A 150 -1.86 -0.40 10.91
N LEU A 151 -1.94 -0.24 9.58
CA LEU A 151 -1.05 -0.88 8.61
C LEU A 151 0.32 -0.20 8.70
N TYR A 152 1.25 -0.88 9.35
CA TYR A 152 2.61 -0.37 9.53
C TYR A 152 3.46 -0.65 8.29
N ARG A 153 3.43 -1.89 7.80
CA ARG A 153 4.12 -2.39 6.58
C ARG A 153 3.20 -3.41 5.88
N PRO A 154 3.47 -3.83 4.62
CA PRO A 154 2.66 -4.82 3.95
C PRO A 154 2.43 -6.07 4.81
N PHE A 155 1.16 -6.41 5.02
CA PHE A 155 0.73 -7.56 5.82
C PHE A 155 1.24 -7.55 7.27
N VAL A 156 1.57 -6.37 7.80
CA VAL A 156 1.99 -6.19 9.20
C VAL A 156 1.21 -5.03 9.79
N LYS A 157 0.23 -5.37 10.62
CA LYS A 157 -0.56 -4.42 11.41
C LYS A 157 0.04 -4.30 12.83
N MET A 158 0.09 -3.08 13.33
CA MET A 158 0.51 -2.76 14.70
C MET A 158 -0.60 -1.95 15.39
N PHE A 159 -0.58 -1.89 16.72
CA PHE A 159 -1.32 -0.88 17.45
C PHE A 159 -0.65 0.48 17.26
N PHE A 160 -1.46 1.54 17.17
CA PHE A 160 -1.04 2.89 16.89
C PHE A 160 -1.81 3.89 17.74
N TYR A 161 -1.11 4.81 18.41
CA TYR A 161 -1.75 5.91 19.13
C TYR A 161 -2.03 7.09 18.18
N PHE A 162 -3.27 7.17 17.71
CA PHE A 162 -3.71 8.17 16.75
C PHE A 162 -4.18 9.45 17.45
N ASP A 163 -3.28 10.42 17.58
CA ASP A 163 -3.57 11.74 18.15
C ASP A 163 -2.97 12.88 17.32
N ARG A 164 -3.78 13.91 17.09
CA ARG A 164 -3.45 15.06 16.24
C ARG A 164 -2.17 15.78 16.66
N HIS A 165 -1.80 15.73 17.92
CA HIS A 165 -0.69 16.47 18.51
C HIS A 165 0.55 15.60 18.71
N PHE A 166 0.36 14.29 18.92
CA PHE A 166 1.47 13.33 19.07
C PHE A 166 1.89 12.68 17.75
N ASN A 167 1.23 13.00 16.64
CA ASN A 167 1.66 12.57 15.31
C ASN A 167 2.05 13.80 14.46
N GLY A 168 3.30 13.84 13.97
CA GLY A 168 3.83 15.03 13.30
C GLY A 168 3.05 15.53 12.08
N MET A 169 2.58 14.64 11.19
CA MET A 169 1.69 14.99 10.07
C MET A 169 0.62 13.90 9.90
N PRO A 170 -0.61 14.11 10.41
CA PRO A 170 -1.74 13.20 10.20
C PRO A 170 -2.41 13.37 8.83
N TYR A 171 -2.00 14.36 8.03
CA TYR A 171 -2.55 14.67 6.71
C TYR A 171 -4.09 14.74 6.69
N GLN A 172 -4.77 13.93 5.88
CA GLN A 172 -6.24 13.94 5.78
C GLN A 172 -6.90 12.79 6.56
N TRP A 173 -6.15 12.05 7.39
CA TRP A 173 -6.70 10.86 8.06
C TRP A 173 -7.90 11.14 8.96
N TYR A 174 -8.03 12.34 9.53
CA TYR A 174 -9.23 12.78 10.25
C TYR A 174 -10.47 13.01 9.37
N SER A 175 -10.29 13.18 8.05
CA SER A 175 -11.36 13.25 7.05
C SER A 175 -11.60 11.91 6.35
N ILE A 176 -10.75 10.91 6.61
CA ILE A 176 -10.89 9.54 6.11
C ILE A 176 -11.53 8.65 7.18
N HIS A 177 -11.22 8.96 8.44
CA HIS A 177 -11.54 8.17 9.59
C HIS A 177 -11.82 9.13 10.78
N PRO A 178 -12.98 9.80 10.76
CA PRO A 178 -13.37 10.75 11.80
C PRO A 178 -13.66 10.00 13.10
N ASP A 179 -13.12 10.52 14.21
CA ASP A 179 -13.33 10.06 15.58
C ASP A 179 -13.01 8.59 15.88
N CYS A 180 -12.04 8.37 16.78
CA CYS A 180 -11.22 7.15 16.74
C CYS A 180 -11.53 6.15 17.85
N SER A 181 -12.70 6.20 18.49
CA SER A 181 -13.06 5.13 19.41
C SER A 181 -13.24 3.82 18.64
N GLU A 182 -12.61 2.74 19.12
CA GLU A 182 -12.62 1.38 18.52
C GLU A 182 -14.05 0.89 18.21
N SER A 183 -15.05 1.39 18.95
CA SER A 183 -16.48 1.13 18.79
C SER A 183 -17.23 1.95 17.73
N GLN A 184 -16.62 2.98 17.14
CA GLN A 184 -17.30 3.91 16.20
C GLN A 184 -16.54 4.15 14.90
N ILE A 185 -15.45 3.42 14.64
CA ILE A 185 -14.72 3.51 13.38
C ILE A 185 -15.65 3.12 12.23
N PRO A 186 -16.06 4.04 11.35
CA PRO A 186 -16.83 3.63 10.20
C PRO A 186 -15.90 2.85 9.26
N GLN A 187 -16.27 1.62 8.94
CA GLN A 187 -15.52 0.80 7.98
C GLN A 187 -15.32 1.59 6.68
N ASN A 188 -14.06 1.81 6.32
CA ASN A 188 -13.69 2.54 5.11
C ASN A 188 -12.55 1.79 4.41
N LEU A 189 -12.71 1.56 3.12
CA LEU A 189 -11.70 0.89 2.31
C LEU A 189 -10.72 1.93 1.77
N VAL A 190 -9.44 1.62 1.77
CA VAL A 190 -8.39 2.53 1.32
C VAL A 190 -7.44 1.80 0.38
N ILE A 191 -7.27 2.33 -0.83
CA ILE A 191 -6.23 1.90 -1.76
C ILE A 191 -4.97 2.71 -1.48
N GLY A 192 -3.90 2.05 -1.04
CA GLY A 192 -2.60 2.64 -0.81
C GLY A 192 -1.62 2.29 -1.93
N PHE A 193 -0.96 3.26 -2.54
CA PHE A 193 0.09 3.04 -3.54
C PHE A 193 1.35 3.84 -3.27
N VAL A 194 2.51 3.30 -3.64
CA VAL A 194 3.79 4.00 -3.47
C VAL A 194 3.87 5.22 -4.40
N SER A 195 4.30 6.35 -3.84
CA SER A 195 4.51 7.60 -4.55
C SER A 195 5.96 8.04 -4.38
N GLY A 196 6.83 7.61 -5.28
CA GLY A 196 8.24 7.94 -5.28
C GLY A 196 8.99 7.19 -6.36
N SER A 197 10.30 7.44 -6.47
CA SER A 197 11.12 6.94 -7.58
C SER A 197 12.06 5.79 -7.20
N ARG A 198 12.21 5.48 -5.91
CA ARG A 198 13.19 4.50 -5.41
C ARG A 198 12.69 3.07 -5.56
N LEU A 199 11.40 2.86 -5.35
CA LEU A 199 10.78 1.54 -5.45
C LEU A 199 10.13 1.30 -6.81
N ASN A 200 9.88 0.03 -7.14
CA ASN A 200 8.92 -0.30 -8.17
C ASN A 200 7.50 0.02 -7.70
N PHE A 201 6.62 0.37 -8.64
CA PHE A 201 5.23 0.68 -8.31
C PHE A 201 4.56 -0.51 -7.61
N SER A 202 3.84 -0.25 -6.54
CA SER A 202 3.15 -1.23 -5.70
C SER A 202 1.91 -0.60 -5.11
N ALA A 203 0.86 -1.40 -4.99
CA ALA A 203 -0.41 -1.02 -4.39
C ALA A 203 -0.85 -2.09 -3.37
N ILE A 204 -1.57 -1.67 -2.34
CA ILE A 204 -2.11 -2.51 -1.26
C ILE A 204 -3.43 -1.91 -0.79
N ALA A 205 -4.38 -2.74 -0.38
CA ALA A 205 -5.62 -2.30 0.25
C ALA A 205 -5.49 -2.35 1.78
N THR A 206 -6.21 -1.48 2.46
CA THR A 206 -6.33 -1.48 3.93
C THR A 206 -7.67 -0.93 4.34
N GLU A 207 -8.19 -1.40 5.47
CA GLU A 207 -9.34 -0.83 6.19
C GLU A 207 -8.89 0.04 7.38
N THR A 208 -7.61 -0.01 7.72
CA THR A 208 -7.02 0.71 8.85
C THR A 208 -6.22 1.91 8.38
N ILE A 209 -5.86 2.79 9.32
CA ILE A 209 -4.86 3.84 9.12
C ILE A 209 -3.57 3.23 8.56
N ALA A 210 -2.92 3.93 7.63
CA ALA A 210 -1.65 3.50 7.06
C ALA A 210 -0.51 4.43 7.47
N ASN A 211 0.63 3.85 7.86
CA ASN A 211 1.88 4.58 8.06
C ASN A 211 2.35 5.23 6.73
N LEU A 212 3.07 6.35 6.79
CA LEU A 212 3.62 6.98 5.57
C LEU A 212 4.56 6.04 4.80
N SER A 213 5.34 5.25 5.54
CA SER A 213 6.46 4.46 5.04
C SER A 213 6.12 2.97 4.93
N VAL A 214 4.89 2.63 4.49
CA VAL A 214 4.44 1.22 4.33
C VAL A 214 5.48 0.40 3.57
N TYR A 215 5.93 0.84 2.39
CA TYR A 215 6.86 0.03 1.58
C TYR A 215 8.33 0.30 1.85
N SER A 216 8.70 1.52 2.24
CA SER A 216 10.06 1.96 2.60
C SER A 216 9.99 3.48 2.84
N LEU A 217 11.07 4.19 2.56
CA LEU A 217 11.17 5.64 2.64
C LEU A 217 10.30 6.38 1.61
N ASP A 218 9.88 5.74 0.52
CA ASP A 218 8.95 6.36 -0.44
C ASP A 218 7.55 6.39 0.18
N PRO A 219 6.90 7.58 0.21
CA PRO A 219 5.62 7.71 0.88
C PRO A 219 4.52 6.96 0.14
N ILE A 220 3.57 6.40 0.88
CA ILE A 220 2.31 5.92 0.32
C ILE A 220 1.33 7.08 0.13
N GLN A 221 0.58 7.06 -0.97
CA GLN A 221 -0.66 7.82 -1.15
C GLN A 221 -1.85 6.89 -0.95
N CYS A 222 -2.88 7.39 -0.29
CA CYS A 222 -4.04 6.67 0.18
C CYS A 222 -5.29 7.27 -0.45
N LEU A 223 -6.06 6.42 -1.13
CA LEU A 223 -7.31 6.72 -1.81
C LEU A 223 -8.44 6.03 -1.04
N PRO A 224 -9.13 6.75 -0.15
CA PRO A 224 -10.23 6.17 0.59
C PRO A 224 -11.46 6.05 -0.31
N LEU A 225 -12.31 5.06 -0.06
CA LEU A 225 -13.60 4.89 -0.74
C LEU A 225 -14.57 6.01 -0.35
N TYR A 226 -14.57 6.36 0.95
CA TYR A 226 -15.38 7.43 1.50
C TYR A 226 -14.51 8.52 2.13
N ARG A 227 -15.01 9.75 2.10
CA ARG A 227 -14.52 10.87 2.92
C ARG A 227 -15.62 11.35 3.85
N TYR A 228 -15.23 12.01 4.92
CA TYR A 228 -16.15 12.51 5.94
C TYR A 228 -16.01 14.01 6.10
N ASP A 229 -17.16 14.69 6.19
CA ASP A 229 -17.18 16.11 6.51
C ASP A 229 -16.94 16.36 8.01
N LYS A 230 -16.90 17.64 8.39
CA LYS A 230 -16.70 18.06 9.79
C LYS A 230 -17.80 17.60 10.76
N ASN A 231 -18.96 17.19 10.24
CA ASN A 231 -20.09 16.70 11.03
C ASN A 231 -20.11 15.15 11.08
N GLY A 232 -19.15 14.48 10.45
CA GLY A 232 -19.10 13.03 10.36
C GLY A 232 -19.98 12.43 9.26
N ASN A 233 -20.54 13.24 8.34
CA ASN A 233 -21.34 12.71 7.25
C ASN A 233 -20.43 12.02 6.22
N ARG A 234 -20.79 10.79 5.84
CA ARG A 234 -20.10 10.02 4.81
C ARG A 234 -20.41 10.55 3.42
N ILE A 235 -19.38 10.76 2.61
CA ILE A 235 -19.44 11.23 1.23
C ILE A 235 -18.61 10.31 0.35
N ASP A 236 -19.13 9.90 -0.81
CA ASP A 236 -18.35 9.12 -1.78
C ASP A 236 -17.10 9.87 -2.22
N ASN A 237 -15.97 9.18 -2.22
CA ASN A 237 -14.72 9.83 -2.61
C ASN A 237 -14.48 9.87 -4.12
N ILE A 238 -15.11 8.96 -4.85
CA ILE A 238 -15.10 8.96 -6.31
C ILE A 238 -15.99 10.10 -6.80
N THR A 239 -15.46 10.89 -7.73
CA THR A 239 -16.14 12.07 -8.27
C THR A 239 -17.30 11.67 -9.17
N ASP A 240 -18.32 12.53 -9.24
CA ASP A 240 -19.43 12.33 -10.19
C ASP A 240 -18.93 12.46 -11.64
N TRP A 241 -17.95 13.33 -11.87
CA TRP A 241 -17.26 13.46 -13.16
C TRP A 241 -16.64 12.13 -13.61
N ALA A 242 -15.93 11.42 -12.73
CA ALA A 242 -15.32 10.15 -13.08
C ALA A 242 -16.39 9.09 -13.37
N LEU A 243 -17.45 9.02 -12.55
CA LEU A 243 -18.58 8.16 -12.82
C LEU A 243 -19.16 8.40 -14.22
N GLU A 244 -19.35 9.67 -14.60
CA GLU A 244 -19.81 10.05 -15.93
C GLU A 244 -18.82 9.61 -17.03
N GLN A 245 -17.50 9.79 -16.85
CA GLN A 245 -16.51 9.35 -17.84
C GLN A 245 -16.56 7.83 -18.08
N PHE A 246 -16.64 7.04 -17.01
CA PHE A 246 -16.78 5.58 -17.13
C PHE A 246 -18.09 5.19 -17.80
N CYS A 247 -19.22 5.74 -17.36
CA CYS A 247 -20.53 5.48 -17.96
C CYS A 247 -20.56 5.84 -19.46
N ASN A 248 -20.03 7.00 -19.83
CA ASN A 248 -20.02 7.45 -21.22
C ASN A 248 -19.12 6.57 -22.11
N TYR A 249 -17.94 6.18 -21.62
CA TYR A 249 -17.05 5.28 -22.36
C TYR A 249 -17.72 3.93 -22.62
N TYR A 250 -18.21 3.25 -21.58
CA TYR A 250 -18.76 1.89 -21.70
C TYR A 250 -20.22 1.80 -22.19
N ARG A 251 -20.89 2.94 -22.43
CA ARG A 251 -22.16 2.98 -23.19
C ARG A 251 -21.95 3.02 -24.70
N SER A 252 -20.76 3.39 -25.17
CA SER A 252 -20.54 3.63 -26.60
C SER A 252 -20.67 2.32 -27.41
N PRO A 253 -21.53 2.26 -28.44
CA PRO A 253 -21.75 1.04 -29.24
C PRO A 253 -20.57 0.64 -30.13
N SER A 254 -19.48 1.41 -30.12
CA SER A 254 -18.26 1.20 -30.92
C SER A 254 -17.18 0.36 -30.25
N ILE A 255 -17.41 -0.15 -29.02
CA ILE A 255 -16.46 -1.02 -28.33
C ILE A 255 -16.73 -2.47 -28.75
N PRO A 256 -15.74 -3.19 -29.32
CA PRO A 256 -15.91 -4.59 -29.67
C PRO A 256 -16.14 -5.43 -28.42
N LEU A 257 -17.34 -5.96 -28.32
CA LEU A 257 -17.70 -7.08 -27.46
C LEU A 257 -16.95 -8.33 -27.97
N GLU A 258 -16.19 -9.02 -27.12
CA GLU A 258 -15.44 -10.21 -27.54
C GLU A 258 -16.41 -11.33 -27.98
N LYS A 259 -15.96 -12.18 -28.92
CA LYS A 259 -16.77 -13.15 -29.71
C LYS A 259 -17.59 -14.23 -28.96
N GLY A 260 -17.80 -14.13 -27.65
CA GLY A 260 -18.66 -15.05 -26.88
C GLY A 260 -20.12 -14.61 -26.74
N GLU A 261 -20.50 -13.48 -27.34
CA GLU A 261 -21.70 -12.75 -26.91
C GLU A 261 -22.99 -13.03 -27.69
N GLU A 262 -22.93 -13.32 -28.99
CA GLU A 262 -24.15 -13.46 -29.83
C GLU A 262 -24.97 -14.74 -29.53
N GLU A 263 -24.32 -15.85 -29.17
CA GLU A 263 -25.05 -17.10 -28.87
C GLU A 263 -25.72 -17.09 -27.49
N SER A 264 -25.27 -16.21 -26.60
CA SER A 264 -25.68 -16.18 -25.20
C SER A 264 -26.91 -15.31 -24.95
N GLU A 265 -27.19 -14.36 -25.84
CA GLU A 265 -28.35 -13.46 -25.80
C GLU A 265 -29.66 -14.19 -26.18
N LEU A 266 -29.54 -15.26 -26.99
CA LEU A 266 -30.66 -16.14 -27.35
C LEU A 266 -31.06 -17.07 -26.19
N ALA A 267 -30.12 -17.41 -25.29
CA ALA A 267 -30.36 -18.26 -24.13
C ALA A 267 -31.05 -17.51 -22.98
N LEU A 268 -30.74 -16.21 -22.78
CA LEU A 268 -31.36 -15.40 -21.72
C LEU A 268 -32.86 -15.15 -21.96
N LYS A 269 -33.27 -14.95 -23.24
CA LYS A 269 -34.68 -14.71 -23.58
C LYS A 269 -35.59 -15.93 -23.41
N LYS A 270 -35.04 -17.14 -23.25
CA LYS A 270 -35.81 -18.38 -23.03
C LYS A 270 -35.84 -18.84 -21.57
N GLY A 271 -35.05 -18.25 -20.68
CA GLY A 271 -34.90 -18.69 -19.28
C GLY A 271 -35.69 -17.88 -18.24
N GLU A 272 -36.29 -16.75 -18.61
CA GLU A 272 -36.90 -15.81 -17.65
C GLU A 272 -38.32 -16.19 -17.16
N GLU A 273 -38.89 -17.32 -17.59
CA GLU A 273 -40.22 -17.75 -17.09
C GLU A 273 -40.22 -18.85 -16.03
N GLU A 274 -39.10 -19.48 -15.65
CA GLU A 274 -39.15 -20.65 -14.74
C GLU A 274 -38.27 -20.64 -13.48
N SER A 275 -37.58 -19.57 -13.09
CA SER A 275 -36.72 -19.62 -11.89
C SER A 275 -36.91 -18.46 -10.92
N LYS A 276 -38.08 -18.42 -10.29
CA LYS A 276 -38.37 -17.59 -9.10
C LYS A 276 -38.39 -18.35 -7.77
N LEU A 277 -37.93 -19.61 -7.73
CA LEU A 277 -38.01 -20.41 -6.50
C LEU A 277 -36.93 -21.52 -6.37
N ALA A 278 -35.64 -21.17 -6.42
CA ALA A 278 -34.57 -22.00 -5.85
C ALA A 278 -33.23 -21.25 -5.90
N PHE A 279 -32.64 -20.89 -4.76
CA PHE A 279 -31.21 -21.08 -4.47
C PHE A 279 -30.86 -20.64 -3.03
N LEU A 280 -31.42 -21.36 -2.07
CA LEU A 280 -30.85 -21.53 -0.73
C LEU A 280 -30.30 -22.98 -0.71
N LYS A 281 -28.99 -23.12 -0.44
CA LYS A 281 -28.17 -24.35 -0.29
C LYS A 281 -27.58 -24.98 -1.57
N ARG A 282 -26.25 -24.88 -1.75
CA ARG A 282 -25.27 -25.98 -1.50
C ARG A 282 -23.85 -25.62 -1.96
N GLU A 283 -22.91 -26.22 -1.25
CA GLU A 283 -21.45 -26.21 -1.39
C GLU A 283 -20.92 -27.01 -2.60
N HIS A 284 -19.60 -26.84 -2.82
CA HIS A 284 -18.65 -27.57 -3.68
C HIS A 284 -18.53 -27.20 -5.17
N GLU A 285 -17.32 -26.74 -5.50
CA GLU A 285 -16.62 -26.67 -6.79
C GLU A 285 -17.35 -26.10 -8.02
N SER A 286 -16.95 -24.90 -8.44
CA SER A 286 -16.56 -24.59 -9.84
C SER A 286 -16.19 -23.10 -9.94
N GLU A 287 -15.26 -22.78 -10.84
CA GLU A 287 -14.72 -21.46 -11.23
C GLU A 287 -15.67 -20.26 -11.05
N PRO A 288 -15.15 -19.05 -10.72
CA PRO A 288 -16.00 -17.87 -10.61
C PRO A 288 -16.72 -17.62 -11.93
N PRO A 289 -18.05 -17.38 -11.91
CA PRO A 289 -18.80 -17.14 -13.14
C PRO A 289 -18.27 -15.87 -13.79
N PHE A 290 -17.86 -15.98 -15.05
CA PHE A 290 -17.59 -14.83 -15.92
C PHE A 290 -18.86 -13.96 -15.96
N LEU A 291 -18.87 -12.86 -15.21
CA LEU A 291 -19.96 -11.91 -15.25
C LEU A 291 -19.90 -11.19 -16.60
N LYS A 292 -20.88 -11.51 -17.46
CA LYS A 292 -21.10 -10.87 -18.77
C LYS A 292 -21.08 -9.34 -18.63
N GLY A 293 -20.40 -8.68 -19.56
CA GLY A 293 -20.22 -7.23 -19.58
C GLY A 293 -21.54 -6.47 -19.47
N GLY A 294 -21.75 -5.77 -18.35
CA GLY A 294 -22.84 -4.82 -18.23
C GLY A 294 -22.62 -3.62 -19.15
N ARG A 295 -23.69 -3.16 -19.79
CA ARG A 295 -23.73 -1.85 -20.46
C ARG A 295 -23.49 -0.76 -19.40
N GLY A 296 -22.84 0.34 -19.77
CA GLY A 296 -22.46 1.44 -18.86
C GLY A 296 -23.59 2.12 -18.05
N ASP A 297 -24.84 1.65 -18.14
CA ASP A 297 -26.00 2.13 -17.39
C ASP A 297 -26.03 1.67 -15.92
N GLN A 298 -25.17 0.71 -15.52
CA GLN A 298 -25.14 0.13 -14.18
C GLN A 298 -23.79 0.28 -13.46
N ILE A 299 -22.86 1.08 -13.99
CA ILE A 299 -21.56 1.31 -13.34
C ILE A 299 -21.80 2.14 -12.07
N THR A 300 -21.30 1.64 -10.94
CA THR A 300 -21.32 2.36 -9.67
C THR A 300 -19.94 2.92 -9.33
N LYS A 301 -19.89 3.86 -8.38
CA LYS A 301 -18.63 4.33 -7.82
C LYS A 301 -17.83 3.20 -7.17
N LEU A 302 -18.49 2.26 -6.50
CA LEU A 302 -17.81 1.11 -5.91
C LEU A 302 -17.13 0.24 -6.98
N ASP A 303 -17.77 0.06 -8.14
CA ASP A 303 -17.16 -0.65 -9.26
C ASP A 303 -15.88 0.05 -9.75
N ILE A 304 -15.91 1.38 -9.88
CA ILE A 304 -14.72 2.17 -10.26
C ILE A 304 -13.59 2.04 -9.22
N PHE A 305 -13.94 1.92 -7.93
CA PHE A 305 -12.97 1.69 -6.87
C PHE A 305 -12.24 0.34 -7.04
N TYR A 306 -12.99 -0.73 -7.28
CA TYR A 306 -12.41 -2.05 -7.53
C TYR A 306 -11.65 -2.10 -8.86
N TYR A 307 -12.21 -1.54 -9.94
CA TYR A 307 -11.53 -1.40 -11.23
C TYR A 307 -10.16 -0.72 -11.06
N THR A 308 -10.11 0.39 -10.32
CA THR A 308 -8.86 1.09 -10.00
C THR A 308 -7.86 0.13 -9.36
N TYR A 309 -8.29 -0.65 -8.37
CA TYR A 309 -7.43 -1.59 -7.67
C TYR A 309 -6.82 -2.65 -8.61
N ALA A 310 -7.63 -3.21 -9.53
CA ALA A 310 -7.17 -4.16 -10.53
C ALA A 310 -6.13 -3.55 -11.49
N VAL A 311 -6.43 -2.36 -12.05
CA VAL A 311 -5.51 -1.65 -12.95
C VAL A 311 -4.17 -1.37 -12.26
N LEU A 312 -4.20 -0.94 -11.00
CA LEU A 312 -2.98 -0.72 -10.23
C LEU A 312 -2.20 -2.00 -9.96
N HIS A 313 -2.76 -3.21 -10.15
CA HIS A 313 -2.09 -4.51 -10.06
C HIS A 313 -1.65 -5.08 -11.41
N HIS A 314 -2.09 -4.50 -12.52
CA HIS A 314 -1.81 -5.00 -13.86
C HIS A 314 -0.33 -4.89 -14.23
N PRO A 315 0.38 -6.02 -14.51
CA PRO A 315 1.81 -5.99 -14.82
C PRO A 315 2.14 -5.21 -16.08
N ALA A 316 1.32 -5.32 -17.13
CA ALA A 316 1.56 -4.62 -18.38
C ALA A 316 1.40 -3.10 -18.20
N TYR A 317 0.41 -2.65 -17.42
CA TYR A 317 0.25 -1.23 -17.04
C TYR A 317 1.48 -0.72 -16.28
N ARG A 318 1.88 -1.43 -15.22
CA ARG A 318 3.05 -1.06 -14.39
C ARG A 318 4.34 -1.00 -15.21
N SER A 319 4.47 -1.89 -16.20
CA SER A 319 5.66 -1.97 -17.06
C SER A 319 5.66 -0.86 -18.12
N LYS A 320 4.55 -0.67 -18.84
CA LYS A 320 4.40 0.38 -19.88
C LYS A 320 4.63 1.78 -19.31
N TYR A 321 4.09 2.06 -18.12
CA TYR A 321 4.13 3.39 -17.49
C TYR A 321 5.13 3.48 -16.34
N LYS A 322 6.11 2.57 -16.26
CA LYS A 322 7.07 2.48 -15.14
C LYS A 322 7.72 3.81 -14.78
N ILE A 323 8.15 4.59 -15.79
CA ILE A 323 8.81 5.88 -15.56
C ILE A 323 7.81 6.96 -15.16
N ASN A 324 6.62 6.99 -15.78
CA ASN A 324 5.55 7.92 -15.42
C ASN A 324 5.12 7.73 -13.95
N LEU A 325 4.88 6.48 -13.54
CA LEU A 325 4.45 6.12 -12.18
C LEU A 325 5.50 6.46 -11.09
N LYS A 326 6.76 6.68 -11.47
CA LYS A 326 7.81 7.13 -10.55
C LYS A 326 7.85 8.65 -10.36
N ARG A 327 7.19 9.42 -11.24
CA ARG A 327 7.29 10.88 -11.33
C ARG A 327 5.97 11.58 -11.07
N GLU A 328 4.88 10.95 -11.48
CA GLU A 328 3.55 11.54 -11.55
C GLU A 328 2.54 10.62 -10.86
N PHE A 329 1.38 11.17 -10.52
CA PHE A 329 0.29 10.34 -10.01
C PHE A 329 -0.24 9.40 -11.09
N PRO A 330 -0.70 8.19 -10.74
CA PRO A 330 -1.23 7.25 -11.72
C PRO A 330 -2.40 7.83 -12.51
N ARG A 331 -2.61 7.28 -13.70
CA ARG A 331 -3.76 7.56 -14.56
C ARG A 331 -4.34 6.24 -15.05
N LEU A 332 -5.65 6.16 -15.19
CA LEU A 332 -6.35 4.92 -15.54
C LEU A 332 -6.64 4.87 -17.04
N PRO A 333 -6.27 3.79 -17.74
CA PRO A 333 -6.84 3.47 -19.03
C PRO A 333 -8.25 2.91 -18.86
N PHE A 334 -9.00 2.87 -19.96
CA PHE A 334 -10.23 2.11 -20.07
C PHE A 334 -9.91 0.78 -20.76
N TYR A 335 -10.14 -0.33 -20.09
CA TYR A 335 -9.92 -1.66 -20.64
C TYR A 335 -11.24 -2.27 -21.12
N PRO A 336 -11.21 -3.11 -22.18
CA PRO A 336 -12.34 -3.95 -22.51
C PRO A 336 -12.80 -4.80 -21.31
N ASN A 337 -14.07 -5.19 -21.31
CA ASN A 337 -14.68 -6.02 -20.25
C ASN A 337 -14.58 -5.40 -18.85
N PHE A 338 -15.06 -4.16 -18.67
CA PHE A 338 -15.03 -3.41 -17.40
C PHE A 338 -15.30 -4.27 -16.17
N TYR A 339 -16.36 -5.06 -16.18
CA TYR A 339 -16.77 -5.87 -15.01
C TYR A 339 -15.79 -6.99 -14.68
N GLN A 340 -15.02 -7.51 -15.64
CA GLN A 340 -13.95 -8.46 -15.34
C GLN A 340 -12.85 -7.80 -14.49
N TRP A 341 -12.50 -6.55 -14.80
CA TRP A 341 -11.57 -5.75 -14.00
C TRP A 341 -12.12 -5.41 -12.62
N VAL A 342 -13.44 -5.16 -12.52
CA VAL A 342 -14.13 -5.01 -11.22
C VAL A 342 -14.01 -6.29 -10.40
N VAL A 343 -14.27 -7.46 -11.00
CA VAL A 343 -14.18 -8.76 -10.34
C VAL A 343 -12.76 -9.01 -9.84
N TRP A 344 -11.75 -8.89 -10.70
CA TRP A 344 -10.35 -9.04 -10.28
C TRP A 344 -9.97 -8.06 -9.16
N GLY A 345 -10.41 -6.80 -9.26
CA GLY A 345 -10.13 -5.78 -8.27
C GLY A 345 -10.75 -6.07 -6.91
N LYS A 346 -12.01 -6.50 -6.92
CA LYS A 346 -12.73 -6.92 -5.71
C LYS A 346 -12.06 -8.14 -5.08
N THR A 347 -11.79 -9.20 -5.85
CA THR A 347 -11.14 -10.41 -5.33
C THR A 347 -9.76 -10.10 -4.76
N LEU A 348 -8.92 -9.34 -5.46
CA LEU A 348 -7.61 -8.91 -4.94
C LEU A 348 -7.74 -8.12 -3.64
N MET A 349 -8.72 -7.22 -3.56
CA MET A 349 -8.95 -6.42 -2.37
C MET A 349 -9.42 -7.27 -1.19
N ASP A 350 -10.36 -8.18 -1.41
CA ASP A 350 -10.87 -9.11 -0.40
C ASP A 350 -9.72 -9.98 0.16
N LEU A 351 -8.83 -10.49 -0.69
CA LEU A 351 -7.64 -11.24 -0.27
C LEU A 351 -6.70 -10.41 0.62
N HIS A 352 -6.45 -9.15 0.23
CA HIS A 352 -5.47 -8.32 0.91
C HIS A 352 -6.00 -7.69 2.20
N LEU A 353 -7.31 -7.48 2.32
CA LEU A 353 -7.94 -6.99 3.56
C LEU A 353 -8.02 -8.12 4.60
N ASN A 354 -8.34 -9.34 4.15
CA ASN A 354 -8.58 -10.50 5.01
C ASN A 354 -7.35 -11.42 5.15
N PHE A 355 -6.14 -10.88 5.00
CA PHE A 355 -4.90 -11.68 5.04
C PHE A 355 -4.64 -12.37 6.39
N GLU A 356 -5.22 -11.85 7.49
CA GLU A 356 -5.12 -12.44 8.84
C GLU A 356 -6.15 -13.57 9.06
N THR A 357 -7.16 -13.71 8.19
CA THR A 357 -8.30 -14.62 8.38
C THR A 357 -8.52 -15.61 7.25
N ILE A 358 -7.89 -15.41 6.07
CA ILE A 358 -7.93 -16.35 4.95
C ILE A 358 -7.37 -17.72 5.34
N GLU A 359 -7.87 -18.78 4.74
CA GLU A 359 -7.39 -20.14 4.99
C GLU A 359 -5.87 -20.28 4.81
N PRO A 360 -5.16 -20.91 5.78
CA PRO A 360 -3.73 -21.20 5.70
C PRO A 360 -3.36 -22.02 4.45
N TYR A 361 -2.17 -21.79 3.88
CA TYR A 361 -1.73 -22.49 2.66
C TYR A 361 -1.48 -23.99 2.89
N GLY A 362 -1.06 -24.38 4.09
CA GLY A 362 -0.71 -25.76 4.43
C GLY A 362 0.78 -26.09 4.29
N LEU A 363 1.67 -25.12 4.54
CA LEU A 363 3.12 -25.34 4.66
C LEU A 363 3.42 -26.35 5.77
N GLU A 364 4.42 -27.21 5.55
CA GLU A 364 4.81 -28.24 6.51
C GLU A 364 5.71 -27.65 7.60
N ARG A 365 5.33 -27.83 8.86
CA ARG A 365 6.13 -27.43 10.02
C ARG A 365 7.04 -28.57 10.45
N PHE A 366 8.33 -28.25 10.59
CA PHE A 366 9.33 -29.16 11.15
C PHE A 366 9.93 -28.55 12.41
N ASP A 367 9.77 -29.27 13.52
CA ASP A 367 10.41 -28.94 14.80
C ASP A 367 11.61 -29.88 15.02
N MET A 368 12.82 -29.31 14.94
CA MET A 368 14.10 -29.94 15.23
C MET A 368 14.31 -30.11 16.75
N ALA A 369 15.39 -30.80 17.15
CA ALA A 369 15.73 -31.03 18.56
C ALA A 369 15.65 -29.74 19.40
N SER A 370 14.76 -29.75 20.39
CA SER A 370 14.33 -28.56 21.11
C SER A 370 15.43 -27.99 22.01
N LYS A 371 16.08 -26.92 21.56
CA LYS A 371 16.86 -26.05 22.44
C LYS A 371 15.91 -25.26 23.34
N THR A 372 16.26 -25.10 24.62
CA THR A 372 15.44 -24.39 25.62
C THR A 372 15.26 -22.90 25.30
N ASN A 373 16.25 -22.25 24.67
CA ASN A 373 16.19 -20.86 24.23
C ASN A 373 16.72 -20.76 22.79
N PRO A 374 15.90 -21.08 21.77
CA PRO A 374 16.36 -21.09 20.39
C PRO A 374 16.64 -19.67 19.89
N LYS A 375 17.76 -19.48 19.18
CA LYS A 375 18.06 -18.18 18.56
C LYS A 375 17.14 -17.92 17.37
N THR A 376 16.45 -16.78 17.37
CA THR A 376 15.66 -16.28 16.24
C THR A 376 16.50 -16.19 14.97
N LYS A 377 15.97 -16.66 13.84
CA LYS A 377 16.61 -16.61 12.51
C LYS A 377 15.81 -15.74 11.54
N LEU A 378 14.52 -16.03 11.35
CA LEU A 378 13.63 -15.36 10.40
C LEU A 378 14.26 -15.16 9.01
N LYS A 379 14.66 -16.28 8.39
CA LYS A 379 15.31 -16.31 7.07
C LYS A 379 14.58 -17.24 6.13
N ALA A 380 14.54 -16.88 4.85
CA ALA A 380 14.00 -17.71 3.80
C ALA A 380 15.11 -18.19 2.86
N ASP A 381 15.08 -19.48 2.52
CA ASP A 381 15.70 -20.05 1.32
C ASP A 381 14.60 -20.21 0.27
N LYS A 382 14.55 -19.26 -0.66
CA LYS A 382 13.48 -19.19 -1.68
C LYS A 382 13.57 -20.31 -2.69
N THR A 383 14.78 -20.79 -2.98
CA THR A 383 15.03 -21.85 -3.96
C THR A 383 14.60 -23.19 -3.39
N ALA A 384 14.88 -23.44 -2.11
CA ALA A 384 14.44 -24.65 -1.41
C ALA A 384 12.98 -24.60 -0.95
N GLY A 385 12.32 -23.42 -0.97
CA GLY A 385 10.97 -23.25 -0.45
C GLY A 385 10.89 -23.38 1.08
N VAL A 386 11.94 -22.96 1.78
CA VAL A 386 12.09 -23.13 3.24
C VAL A 386 12.15 -21.78 3.95
N ILE A 387 11.43 -21.66 5.06
CA ILE A 387 11.54 -20.53 6.00
C ILE A 387 12.02 -21.06 7.35
N THR A 388 13.16 -20.59 7.82
CA THR A 388 13.69 -20.88 9.16
C THR A 388 13.28 -19.77 10.13
N LEU A 389 12.49 -20.12 11.14
CA LEU A 389 11.98 -19.17 12.14
C LEU A 389 13.03 -18.95 13.23
N ASP A 390 13.52 -20.04 13.80
CA ASP A 390 14.55 -20.07 14.84
C ASP A 390 15.40 -21.36 14.73
N GLU A 391 16.20 -21.66 15.76
CA GLU A 391 17.05 -22.87 15.78
C GLU A 391 16.27 -24.18 15.95
N ASN A 392 14.98 -24.13 16.27
CA ASN A 392 14.14 -25.30 16.48
C ASN A 392 13.11 -25.47 15.35
N THR A 393 12.59 -24.41 14.74
CA THR A 393 11.41 -24.50 13.88
C THR A 393 11.65 -23.98 12.47
N GLN A 394 11.19 -24.75 11.49
CA GLN A 394 11.17 -24.42 10.07
C GLN A 394 9.78 -24.66 9.47
N LEU A 395 9.46 -23.90 8.42
CA LEU A 395 8.35 -24.16 7.50
C LEU A 395 8.93 -24.55 6.14
N GLN A 396 8.39 -25.58 5.50
CA GLN A 396 8.78 -26.05 4.18
C GLN A 396 7.57 -26.10 3.24
N GLY A 397 7.83 -26.25 1.94
CA GLY A 397 6.79 -26.32 0.92
C GLY A 397 6.29 -24.96 0.43
N VAL A 398 7.05 -23.88 0.64
CA VAL A 398 6.67 -22.56 0.12
C VAL A 398 6.82 -22.56 -1.41
N PRO A 399 5.73 -22.37 -2.18
CA PRO A 399 5.79 -22.40 -3.64
C PRO A 399 6.58 -21.22 -4.18
N ALA A 400 7.29 -21.44 -5.30
CA ALA A 400 8.07 -20.39 -5.97
C ALA A 400 7.24 -19.13 -6.27
N LEU A 401 5.98 -19.34 -6.69
CA LEU A 401 5.01 -18.29 -7.02
C LEU A 401 4.74 -17.32 -5.86
N ALA A 402 4.78 -17.78 -4.59
CA ALA A 402 4.56 -16.89 -3.44
C ALA A 402 5.64 -15.80 -3.32
N TRP A 403 6.86 -16.08 -3.78
CA TRP A 403 7.97 -15.12 -3.73
C TRP A 403 7.89 -14.05 -4.84
N GLU A 404 7.08 -14.28 -5.87
CA GLU A 404 6.91 -13.34 -6.99
C GLU A 404 6.03 -12.15 -6.64
N TYR A 405 5.12 -12.31 -5.67
CA TYR A 405 4.29 -11.21 -5.21
C TYR A 405 5.09 -10.21 -4.38
N LYS A 406 5.64 -9.20 -5.06
CA LYS A 406 6.49 -8.17 -4.49
C LYS A 406 5.75 -6.88 -4.21
N LEU A 407 6.03 -6.31 -3.04
CA LEU A 407 5.55 -5.01 -2.58
C LEU A 407 6.76 -4.15 -2.23
N GLY A 408 7.14 -3.26 -3.13
CA GLY A 408 8.45 -2.61 -3.11
C GLY A 408 9.57 -3.60 -3.46
N ASN A 409 10.57 -3.74 -2.58
CA ASN A 409 11.76 -4.56 -2.84
C ASN A 409 11.70 -5.96 -2.21
N ARG A 410 10.59 -6.31 -1.56
CA ARG A 410 10.42 -7.57 -0.81
C ARG A 410 9.15 -8.27 -1.27
N SER A 411 9.17 -9.60 -1.23
CA SER A 411 7.93 -10.38 -1.28
C SER A 411 7.06 -10.12 -0.05
N ALA A 412 5.77 -10.42 -0.14
CA ALA A 412 4.84 -10.36 0.98
C ALA A 412 5.33 -11.15 2.21
N LEU A 413 5.88 -12.35 2.00
CA LEU A 413 6.45 -13.19 3.07
C LEU A 413 7.69 -12.56 3.69
N GLU A 414 8.59 -11.97 2.89
CA GLU A 414 9.77 -11.29 3.40
C GLU A 414 9.46 -10.05 4.24
N TRP A 415 8.31 -9.41 4.02
CA TRP A 415 7.85 -8.31 4.87
C TRP A 415 7.59 -8.79 6.30
N ILE A 416 6.88 -9.91 6.46
CA ILE A 416 6.64 -10.51 7.78
C ILE A 416 7.97 -10.86 8.44
N LEU A 417 8.85 -11.57 7.74
CA LEU A 417 10.16 -11.96 8.27
C LEU A 417 11.02 -10.76 8.69
N ASP A 418 10.92 -9.62 8.00
CA ASP A 418 11.69 -8.42 8.33
C ASP A 418 11.13 -7.63 9.52
N GLN A 419 9.81 -7.58 9.66
CA GLN A 419 9.16 -6.80 10.72
C GLN A 419 9.19 -7.51 12.08
N TYR A 420 9.09 -8.84 12.11
CA TYR A 420 9.09 -9.61 13.36
C TYR A 420 10.50 -9.91 13.89
N LYS A 421 11.56 -9.36 13.29
CA LYS A 421 12.92 -9.41 13.84
C LYS A 421 13.02 -8.57 15.11
N GLU A 422 13.64 -9.14 16.13
CA GLU A 422 14.08 -8.39 17.30
C GLU A 422 15.07 -7.31 16.88
N LYS A 423 14.80 -6.06 17.29
CA LYS A 423 15.62 -4.89 17.00
C LYS A 423 15.79 -4.11 18.29
N THR A 424 17.01 -3.64 18.54
CA THR A 424 17.25 -2.71 19.64
C THR A 424 16.65 -1.34 19.28
N PRO A 425 15.76 -0.77 20.12
CA PRO A 425 15.25 0.57 19.91
C PRO A 425 16.37 1.60 19.81
N LYS A 426 16.21 2.61 18.95
CA LYS A 426 17.19 3.69 18.80
C LYS A 426 16.99 4.77 19.84
N ASP A 427 15.75 5.02 20.23
CA ASP A 427 15.43 5.95 21.31
C ASP A 427 15.92 5.38 22.66
N PRO A 428 16.76 6.13 23.41
CA PRO A 428 17.39 5.64 24.62
C PRO A 428 16.38 5.39 25.75
N THR A 429 15.31 6.17 25.83
CA THR A 429 14.28 5.97 26.84
C THR A 429 13.50 4.70 26.56
N ILE A 430 13.15 4.47 25.29
CA ILE A 430 12.47 3.22 24.88
C ILE A 430 13.38 2.01 25.11
N ALA A 431 14.66 2.10 24.73
CA ALA A 431 15.62 1.02 24.94
C ALA A 431 15.75 0.63 26.43
N LYS A 432 15.65 1.61 27.34
CA LYS A 432 15.77 1.42 28.79
C LYS A 432 14.48 0.95 29.44
N LEU A 433 13.34 1.52 29.08
CA LEU A 433 12.07 1.36 29.82
C LEU A 433 11.07 0.43 29.13
N PHE A 434 11.11 0.32 27.80
CA PHE A 434 10.04 -0.28 27.00
C PHE A 434 10.55 -1.32 25.98
N ASN A 435 11.79 -1.79 26.09
CA ASN A 435 12.35 -2.80 25.19
C ASN A 435 11.98 -4.22 25.62
N THR A 436 10.71 -4.56 25.44
CA THR A 436 10.12 -5.84 25.92
C THR A 436 9.88 -6.86 24.81
N TYR A 437 9.96 -6.48 23.54
CA TYR A 437 9.67 -7.37 22.41
C TYR A 437 10.61 -8.60 22.39
N LYS A 438 10.00 -9.79 22.32
CA LYS A 438 10.68 -11.07 22.07
C LYS A 438 9.96 -11.82 20.97
N PHE A 439 10.69 -12.31 19.97
CA PHE A 439 10.07 -13.07 18.88
C PHE A 439 9.37 -14.34 19.38
N ALA A 440 9.86 -14.94 20.47
CA ALA A 440 9.25 -16.12 21.08
C ALA A 440 7.76 -15.93 21.40
N ASP A 441 7.36 -14.73 21.85
CA ASP A 441 5.97 -14.41 22.22
C ASP A 441 5.04 -14.33 21.00
N TYR A 442 5.61 -14.08 19.82
CA TYR A 442 4.88 -13.91 18.56
C TYR A 442 5.09 -15.08 17.59
N LYS A 443 5.90 -16.08 17.95
CA LYS A 443 6.35 -17.13 17.04
C LYS A 443 5.18 -17.87 16.38
N GLU A 444 4.23 -18.35 17.18
CA GLU A 444 3.09 -19.12 16.68
C GLU A 444 2.17 -18.26 15.81
N TYR A 445 1.93 -17.00 16.21
CA TYR A 445 1.22 -16.03 15.39
C TYR A 445 1.93 -15.78 14.05
N VAL A 446 3.26 -15.64 14.04
CA VAL A 446 4.03 -15.42 12.81
C VAL A 446 4.01 -16.64 11.89
N ILE A 447 4.02 -17.85 12.45
CA ILE A 447 3.86 -19.08 11.67
C ILE A 447 2.50 -19.11 10.98
N ASP A 448 1.41 -18.85 11.71
CA ASP A 448 0.06 -18.76 11.14
C ASP A 448 -0.04 -17.64 10.09
N LEU A 449 0.50 -16.45 10.39
CA LEU A 449 0.50 -15.33 9.45
C LEU A 449 1.27 -15.65 8.15
N LEU A 450 2.42 -16.32 8.24
CA LEU A 450 3.19 -16.75 7.06
C LEU A 450 2.41 -17.75 6.20
N GLN A 451 1.69 -18.67 6.82
CA GLN A 451 0.82 -19.62 6.12
C GLN A 451 -0.27 -18.88 5.33
N ARG A 452 -0.96 -17.94 5.96
CA ARG A 452 -2.05 -17.19 5.33
C ARG A 452 -1.55 -16.25 4.25
N VAL A 453 -0.44 -15.56 4.49
CA VAL A 453 0.15 -14.67 3.49
C VAL A 453 0.78 -15.45 2.33
N CYS A 454 1.13 -16.72 2.52
CA CYS A 454 1.48 -17.61 1.40
C CYS A 454 0.26 -17.85 0.50
N THR A 455 -0.92 -18.13 1.06
CA THR A 455 -2.20 -18.19 0.34
C THR A 455 -2.49 -16.90 -0.39
N VAL A 456 -2.40 -15.75 0.29
CA VAL A 456 -2.61 -14.43 -0.34
C VAL A 456 -1.65 -14.24 -1.51
N SER A 457 -0.37 -14.54 -1.34
CA SER A 457 0.64 -14.32 -2.38
C SER A 457 0.37 -15.16 -3.63
N THR A 458 0.07 -16.44 -3.45
CA THR A 458 -0.18 -17.37 -4.56
C THR A 458 -1.48 -17.05 -5.28
N GLN A 459 -2.57 -16.76 -4.56
CA GLN A 459 -3.85 -16.39 -5.16
C GLN A 459 -3.80 -15.03 -5.85
N THR A 460 -3.09 -14.04 -5.28
CA THR A 460 -2.86 -12.75 -5.94
C THR A 460 -2.12 -12.94 -7.25
N MET A 461 -1.07 -13.77 -7.28
CA MET A 461 -0.34 -14.03 -8.53
C MET A 461 -1.19 -14.80 -9.54
N ALA A 462 -2.03 -15.75 -9.11
CA ALA A 462 -2.95 -16.46 -10.00
C ALA A 462 -3.94 -15.51 -10.69
N ILE A 463 -4.46 -14.51 -9.97
CA ILE A 463 -5.33 -13.47 -10.55
C ILE A 463 -4.54 -12.58 -11.51
N ILE A 464 -3.34 -12.14 -11.11
CA ILE A 464 -2.48 -11.29 -11.94
C ILE A 464 -2.10 -11.98 -13.26
N GLN A 465 -1.88 -13.29 -13.26
CA GLN A 465 -1.57 -14.07 -14.46
C GLN A 465 -2.75 -14.21 -15.44
N GLN A 466 -3.99 -13.99 -14.98
CA GLN A 466 -5.18 -13.94 -15.86
C GLN A 466 -5.33 -12.59 -16.57
N MET A 467 -4.67 -11.54 -16.08
CA MET A 467 -4.77 -10.21 -16.70
C MET A 467 -4.08 -10.21 -18.08
N PRO A 468 -4.57 -9.42 -19.06
CA PRO A 468 -3.97 -9.36 -20.38
C PRO A 468 -2.47 -9.02 -20.34
N PRO A 469 -1.63 -9.56 -21.23
CA PRO A 469 -0.19 -9.29 -21.22
C PRO A 469 0.17 -7.88 -21.73
N THR A 470 -0.80 -7.14 -22.26
CA THR A 470 -0.61 -5.85 -22.92
C THR A 470 -1.53 -4.79 -22.35
N ALA A 471 -1.01 -3.58 -22.15
CA ALA A 471 -1.79 -2.42 -21.72
C ALA A 471 -2.41 -1.64 -22.92
N HIS A 472 -2.98 -2.35 -23.90
CA HIS A 472 -3.64 -1.71 -25.05
C HIS A 472 -4.93 -1.00 -24.62
N LEU A 473 -5.22 0.12 -25.29
CA LEU A 473 -6.53 0.76 -25.35
C LEU A 473 -7.33 0.13 -26.51
#